data_AF-A0A9W7GMU0-F1
#
_entry.id   AF-A0A9W7GMU0-F1
#
_cell.length_a   1.000
_cell.length_b   1.000
_cell.length_c   1.000
_cell.angle_alpha   90.00
_cell.angle_beta   90.00
_cell.angle_gamma   90.00
#
_symmetry.space_group_name_H-M   'P 1'
#
loop_
_entity.id
_entity.type
_entity.pdbx_description
1 polymer ?
#
loop_
_entity_poly.entity_id
_entity_poly.type
_entity_poly.pdbx_seq_one_letter_code
_entity_poly.pdbx_strand_id
1 'polypeptide(L)'
;MGVLEYLTKPAESINFKVVSWMYFACCCLCGFFYCLETYLKTLDKDNWAYDNLDQIKGIYVIFVPFIPTLMWSLWMARLQSTAQENKKKD
;
A
#
# COMPACT_ATOMS: atom_id res chain seq x y z
N MET A 1 27.79 11.23 -9.17
CA MET A 1 26.64 10.91 -8.29
C MET A 1 25.39 11.00 -9.13
N GLY A 2 24.76 9.86 -9.41
CA GLY A 2 23.60 9.80 -10.32
C GLY A 2 22.30 10.16 -9.59
N VAL A 3 21.32 10.72 -10.31
CA VAL A 3 19.98 11.06 -9.79
C VAL A 3 19.34 9.88 -9.04
N LEU A 4 19.59 8.66 -9.53
CA LEU A 4 19.11 7.41 -8.92
C LEU A 4 19.65 7.18 -7.51
N GLU A 5 20.91 7.55 -7.26
CA GLU A 5 21.58 7.40 -5.96
C GLU A 5 21.00 8.39 -4.94
N TYR A 6 20.65 9.60 -5.37
CA TYR A 6 19.98 10.58 -4.53
C TYR A 6 18.57 10.15 -4.16
N LEU A 7 17.81 9.62 -5.12
CA LEU A 7 16.43 9.14 -4.91
C LEU A 7 16.36 7.86 -4.07
N THR A 8 17.42 7.06 -4.04
CA THR A 8 17.47 5.79 -3.29
C THR A 8 18.19 5.88 -1.96
N LYS A 9 18.62 7.08 -1.54
CA LYS A 9 19.22 7.28 -0.22
C LYS A 9 18.12 7.39 0.84
N PRO A 10 18.02 6.45 1.80
CA PRO A 10 17.01 6.54 2.86
C PRO A 10 17.31 7.74 3.75
N ALA A 11 16.30 8.57 4.00
CA ALA A 11 16.41 9.67 4.95
C ALA A 11 16.53 9.12 6.39
N GLU A 12 17.52 9.59 7.14
CA GLU A 12 17.75 9.11 8.51
C GLU A 12 16.66 9.54 9.49
N SER A 13 15.91 10.60 9.17
CA SER A 13 14.82 11.14 9.99
C SER A 13 13.50 10.39 9.84
N ILE A 14 13.34 9.55 8.81
CA ILE A 14 12.08 8.86 8.51
C ILE A 14 12.14 7.42 9.02
N ASN A 15 11.14 7.02 9.80
CA ASN A 15 10.95 5.63 10.19
C ASN A 15 10.16 4.89 9.11
N PHE A 16 10.87 4.33 8.14
CA PHE A 16 10.25 3.60 7.02
C PHE A 16 9.47 2.36 7.46
N LYS A 17 9.73 1.78 8.64
CA LYS A 17 8.89 0.68 9.17
C LYS A 17 7.46 1.15 9.46
N VAL A 18 7.31 2.30 10.13
CA VAL A 18 6.00 2.88 10.44
C VAL A 18 5.26 3.26 9.15
N VAL A 19 5.97 3.91 8.21
CA VAL A 19 5.42 4.28 6.90
C VAL A 19 4.95 3.04 6.13
N SER A 20 5.75 1.97 6.13
CA SER A 20 5.38 0.70 5.48
C SER A 20 4.12 0.10 6.08
N TRP A 21 3.95 0.14 7.41
CA TRP A 21 2.73 -0.33 8.08
C TRP A 21 1.50 0.50 7.72
N MET A 22 1.64 1.82 7.56
CA MET A 22 0.53 2.69 7.12
C MET A 22 0.07 2.35 5.71
N TYR A 23 1.01 2.19 4.76
CA TYR A 23 0.66 1.79 3.39
C TYR A 23 0.14 0.37 3.31
N PHE A 24 0.66 -0.54 4.15
CA PHE A 24 0.16 -1.91 4.25
C PHE A 24 -1.31 -1.92 4.71
N ALA A 25 -1.68 -1.14 5.73
CA ALA A 25 -3.06 -1.01 6.16
C ALA A 25 -3.98 -0.50 5.02
N CYS A 26 -3.51 0.47 4.23
CA CYS A 26 -4.26 0.96 3.07
C CYS A 26 -4.42 -0.10 1.97
N CYS A 27 -3.38 -0.91 1.71
CA CYS A 27 -3.48 -2.06 0.80
C CYS A 27 -4.45 -3.13 1.31
N CYS A 28 -4.48 -3.39 2.62
CA CYS A 28 -5.49 -4.28 3.22
C CYS A 28 -6.90 -3.74 3.04
N LEU A 29 -7.12 -2.44 3.23
CA LEU A 29 -8.40 -1.79 2.95
C LEU A 29 -8.79 -1.89 1.47
N CYS A 30 -7.84 -1.70 0.55
CA CYS A 30 -8.07 -1.93 -0.88
C CYS A 30 -8.60 -3.34 -1.15
N GLY A 31 -7.92 -4.37 -0.61
CA GLY A 31 -8.33 -5.76 -0.76
C GLY A 31 -9.69 -6.04 -0.12
N PHE A 32 -9.92 -5.50 1.08
CA PHE A 32 -11.19 -5.63 1.80
C PHE A 32 -12.36 -5.06 0.98
N PHE A 33 -12.24 -3.82 0.47
CA PHE A 33 -13.30 -3.21 -0.32
C PHE A 33 -13.52 -3.90 -1.67
N TYR A 34 -12.44 -4.40 -2.30
CA TYR A 34 -12.56 -5.22 -3.50
C TYR A 34 -13.33 -6.51 -3.23
N CYS A 35 -12.96 -7.25 -2.17
CA CYS A 35 -13.66 -8.47 -1.77
C CYS A 35 -15.11 -8.19 -1.37
N LEU A 36 -15.38 -7.08 -0.67
CA LEU A 36 -16.72 -6.66 -0.29
C LEU A 36 -17.58 -6.39 -1.54
N GLU A 37 -17.05 -5.66 -2.52
CA GLU A 37 -17.74 -5.40 -3.79
C GLU A 37 -18.02 -6.70 -4.56
N THR A 38 -17.05 -7.61 -4.65
CA THR A 38 -17.24 -8.92 -5.30
C THR A 38 -18.28 -9.77 -4.56
N TYR A 39 -18.25 -9.77 -3.23
CA TYR A 39 -19.18 -10.52 -2.40
C TYR A 39 -20.62 -10.01 -2.56
N LEU A 40 -20.81 -8.69 -2.49
CA LEU A 40 -22.11 -8.05 -2.72
C LEU A 40 -22.65 -8.35 -4.12
N LYS A 41 -21.81 -8.25 -5.17
CA LYS A 41 -22.18 -8.64 -6.54
C LYS A 41 -22.62 -10.10 -6.67
N THR A 42 -22.06 -10.99 -5.85
CA THR A 42 -22.39 -12.42 -5.87
C THR A 42 -23.73 -12.70 -5.19
N LEU A 43 -24.01 -12.02 -4.07
CA LEU A 43 -25.29 -12.09 -3.35
C LEU A 43 -26.45 -11.48 -4.15
N ASP A 44 -26.22 -10.35 -4.81
CA ASP A 44 -27.28 -9.61 -5.52
C ASP A 44 -27.65 -10.21 -6.87
N LYS A 45 -26.89 -11.19 -7.37
CA LYS A 45 -27.29 -11.96 -8.56
C LYS A 45 -28.64 -12.69 -8.36
N ASP A 46 -29.06 -12.86 -7.11
CA ASP A 46 -30.30 -13.52 -6.71
C ASP A 46 -31.46 -12.55 -6.38
N ASN A 47 -31.25 -11.22 -6.30
CA ASN A 47 -32.30 -10.22 -6.02
C ASN A 47 -32.22 -9.00 -6.97
N TRP A 48 -33.34 -8.67 -7.61
CA TRP A 48 -33.48 -7.69 -8.71
C TRP A 48 -33.36 -6.20 -8.32
N ALA A 49 -32.79 -5.84 -7.17
CA ALA A 49 -32.77 -4.48 -6.64
C ALA A 49 -31.38 -3.81 -6.76
N TYR A 50 -30.93 -3.57 -8.01
CA TYR A 50 -29.56 -3.15 -8.34
C TYR A 50 -29.27 -1.64 -8.26
N ASP A 51 -30.17 -0.81 -7.69
CA ASP A 51 -30.01 0.64 -7.76
C ASP A 51 -29.19 1.27 -6.62
N ASN A 52 -28.90 0.55 -5.54
CA ASN A 52 -28.20 1.12 -4.37
C ASN A 52 -26.71 0.74 -4.25
N LEU A 53 -26.21 -0.23 -5.04
CA LEU A 53 -24.81 -0.69 -4.98
C LEU A 53 -23.82 0.22 -5.71
N ASP A 54 -24.30 1.14 -6.54
CA ASP A 54 -23.44 2.06 -7.30
C ASP A 54 -22.60 2.98 -6.40
N GLN A 55 -23.03 3.23 -5.16
CA GLN A 55 -22.26 4.05 -4.20
C GLN A 55 -20.98 3.37 -3.70
N ILE A 56 -20.96 2.03 -3.63
CA ILE A 56 -19.84 1.25 -3.09
C ILE A 56 -18.89 0.82 -4.21
N LYS A 57 -19.38 0.81 -5.45
CA LYS A 57 -18.66 0.40 -6.64
C LYS A 57 -17.40 1.24 -6.84
N GLY A 58 -16.24 0.58 -6.81
CA GLY A 58 -14.96 1.22 -7.08
C GLY A 58 -14.37 1.99 -5.90
N ILE A 59 -14.92 1.91 -4.68
CA ILE A 59 -14.29 2.52 -3.48
C ILE A 59 -12.84 2.03 -3.31
N TYR A 60 -12.56 0.76 -3.65
CA TYR A 60 -11.23 0.20 -3.56
C TYR A 60 -10.20 0.94 -4.45
N VAL A 61 -10.64 1.60 -5.53
CA VAL A 61 -9.76 2.32 -6.48
C VAL A 61 -9.03 3.47 -5.80
N ILE A 62 -9.63 4.09 -4.77
CA ILE A 62 -9.01 5.15 -3.96
C ILE A 62 -7.72 4.65 -3.31
N PHE A 63 -7.65 3.34 -3.01
CA PHE A 63 -6.52 2.73 -2.31
C PHE A 63 -5.46 2.10 -3.24
N VAL A 64 -5.74 1.96 -4.54
CA VAL A 64 -4.79 1.37 -5.51
C VAL A 64 -3.43 2.09 -5.55
N PRO A 65 -3.33 3.43 -5.44
CA PRO A 65 -2.04 4.13 -5.40
C PRO A 65 -1.15 3.73 -4.23
N PHE A 66 -1.69 3.12 -3.16
CA PHE A 66 -0.88 2.72 -2.01
C PHE A 66 0.00 1.50 -2.28
N ILE A 67 -0.34 0.68 -3.28
CA ILE A 67 0.44 -0.52 -3.65
C ILE A 67 1.88 -0.16 -4.07
N PRO A 68 2.11 0.73 -5.06
CA PRO A 68 3.48 1.13 -5.43
C PRO A 68 4.19 1.87 -4.28
N THR A 69 3.46 2.64 -3.45
CA THR A 69 4.07 3.32 -2.30
C THR A 69 4.52 2.35 -1.21
N LEU A 70 3.77 1.26 -0.98
CA LEU A 70 4.15 0.20 -0.07
C LEU A 70 5.43 -0.48 -0.55
N MET A 71 5.47 -0.88 -1.83
CA MET A 71 6.66 -1.50 -2.42
C MET A 71 7.90 -0.62 -2.27
N TRP A 72 7.76 0.67 -2.55
CA TRP A 72 8.85 1.63 -2.38
C TRP A 72 9.28 1.78 -0.92
N SER A 73 8.33 1.90 0.01
CA SER A 73 8.63 2.06 1.44
C SER A 73 9.34 0.85 2.04
N LEU A 74 8.97 -0.37 1.61
CA LEU A 74 9.63 -1.61 2.03
C LEU A 74 11.06 -1.68 1.49
N TRP A 75 11.27 -1.27 0.24
CA TRP A 75 12.62 -1.16 -0.32
C TRP A 75 13.46 -0.16 0.50
N MET A 76 12.93 1.03 0.77
CA MET A 76 13.65 2.03 1.59
C MET A 76 13.97 1.53 2.99
N ALA A 77 13.04 0.84 3.65
CA ALA A 77 13.28 0.21 4.96
C ALA A 77 14.42 -0.81 4.91
N ARG A 78 14.50 -1.60 3.83
CA ARG A 78 15.59 -2.56 3.62
C ARG A 78 16.93 -1.85 3.45
N LEU A 79 17.01 -0.83 2.60
CA LEU A 79 18.23 -0.05 2.39
C LEU A 79 18.72 0.61 3.68
N GLN A 80 17.81 1.18 4.47
CA GLN A 80 18.14 1.79 5.76
C GLN A 80 18.70 0.76 6.75
N SER A 81 18.12 -0.44 6.79
CA SER A 81 18.59 -1.53 7.65
C SER A 81 20.01 -1.98 7.27
N THR A 82 20.28 -2.17 5.98
CA THR A 82 21.62 -2.52 5.48
C THR A 82 22.64 -1.42 5.75
N ALA A 83 22.27 -0.15 5.60
CA ALA A 83 23.15 0.98 5.91
C ALA A 83 23.50 1.05 7.40
N GLN A 84 22.55 0.76 8.29
CA GLN A 84 22.80 0.71 9.74
C GLN A 84 23.67 -0.49 10.15
N GLU A 85 23.54 -1.63 9.49
CA GLU A 85 24.41 -2.80 9.71
C GLU A 85 25.86 -2.52 9.32
N ASN A 86 26.08 -1.84 8.19
CA ASN A 86 27.43 -1.47 7.76
C ASN A 86 28.08 -0.48 8.74
N LYS A 87 27.34 0.55 9.19
CA LYS A 87 27.83 1.50 10.21
C LYS A 87 28.19 0.88 11.56
N LYS A 88 27.69 -0.32 11.88
CA LYS A 88 28.02 -1.03 13.13
C LYS A 88 29.27 -1.91 13.03
N LYS A 89 29.73 -2.22 11.81
CA LYS A 89 30.90 -3.06 11.56
C LYS A 89 32.20 -2.25 11.42
N ASP A 90 32.07 -0.96 11.11
CA ASP A 90 33.15 0.04 11.11
C ASP A 90 33.36 0.63 12.51
#